data_AF-A0A1E1V1W1-F1
#
_entry.id   AF-A0A1E1V1W1-F1
#
_cell.length_a   1.000
_cell.length_b   1.000
_cell.length_c   1.000
_cell.angle_alpha   90.00
_cell.angle_beta   90.00
_cell.angle_gamma   90.00
#
_symmetry.space_group_name_H-M   'P 1'
#
loop_
_entity.id
_entity.type
_entity.pdbx_description
1 polymer ?
#
loop_
_entity_poly.entity_id
_entity_poly.type
_entity_poly.pdbx_seq_one_letter_code
_entity_poly.pdbx_strand_id
1 'polypeptide(L)' 'MVRSDGVLVYLALCHAPDPQVLCVTYAENGSKLGDGVVASGSYERVGPNHVKLDPCLHHEPDKERPR' A
#
# COMPACT_ATOMS: atom_id res chain seq x y z
N MET A 1 -7.66 -0.11 -4.07
CA MET A 1 -7.54 0.75 -5.28
C MET A 1 -6.09 0.79 -5.70
N VAL A 2 -5.83 0.86 -7.01
CA VAL A 2 -4.50 1.10 -7.58
C VAL A 2 -4.60 2.33 -8.47
N ARG A 3 -3.69 3.30 -8.31
CA ARG A 3 -3.56 4.49 -9.18
C ARG A 3 -2.10 4.84 -9.34
N SER A 4 -1.77 5.45 -10.46
CA SER A 4 -0.50 6.13 -10.68
C SER A 4 -0.75 7.55 -11.19
N ASP A 5 0.12 8.49 -10.84
CA ASP A 5 0.20 9.83 -11.43
C ASP A 5 1.33 9.99 -12.47
N GLY A 6 2.00 8.87 -12.81
CA GLY A 6 3.17 8.84 -13.70
C GLY A 6 4.52 8.89 -12.99
N VAL A 7 4.56 9.22 -11.69
CA VAL A 7 5.78 9.24 -10.85
C VAL A 7 5.61 8.35 -9.63
N LEU A 8 4.50 8.52 -8.92
CA LEU A 8 4.10 7.76 -7.76
C LEU A 8 2.96 6.80 -8.11
N VAL A 9 2.86 5.79 -7.26
CA VAL A 9 1.82 4.77 -7.25
C VAL A 9 1.18 4.78 -5.88
N TYR A 10 -0.15 4.71 -5.88
CA TYR A 10 -1.00 4.78 -4.71
C TYR A 10 -1.82 3.50 -4.60
N LEU A 11 -1.55 2.73 -3.56
CA LEU A 11 -2.28 1.51 -3.23
C LEU A 11 -3.17 1.80 -2.02
N ALA A 12 -4.48 1.82 -2.22
CA ALA A 12 -5.42 1.82 -1.10
C ALA A 12 -5.72 0.37 -0.72
N LEU A 13 -5.27 -0.01 0.47
CA LEU A 13 -5.37 -1.33 1.07
C LEU A 13 -6.39 -1.32 2.19
N CYS A 14 -6.96 -2.50 2.45
CA CYS A 14 -8.03 -2.72 3.42
C CYS A 14 -9.29 -1.89 3.13
N HIS A 15 -10.36 -2.23 3.82
CA HIS A 15 -11.62 -1.49 3.81
C HIS A 15 -12.32 -1.74 5.14
N ALA A 16 -13.37 -0.96 5.44
CA ALA A 16 -14.14 -1.16 6.66
C ALA A 16 -14.57 -2.64 6.80
N PRO A 17 -14.43 -3.24 7.99
CA PRO A 17 -14.23 -2.59 9.31
C PRO A 17 -12.78 -2.26 9.67
N ASP A 18 -11.80 -2.67 8.86
CA ASP A 18 -10.39 -2.41 9.13
C ASP A 18 -9.99 -0.97 8.77
N PRO A 19 -8.94 -0.41 9.42
CA PRO A 19 -8.38 0.88 9.01
C PRO A 19 -7.94 0.85 7.55
N GLN A 20 -8.30 1.88 6.78
CA GLN A 20 -7.85 2.02 5.41
C GLN A 20 -6.38 2.48 5.41
N VAL A 21 -5.55 1.79 4.63
CA VAL A 21 -4.11 2.07 4.52
C VAL A 21 -3.81 2.60 3.13
N LEU A 22 -3.22 3.79 3.04
CA LEU A 22 -2.66 4.33 1.80
C LEU A 22 -1.16 4.04 1.75
N CYS A 23 -0.74 3.20 0.82
CA CYS A 23 0.67 2.91 0.54
C CYS A 23 1.09 3.74 -0.67
N VAL A 24 2.04 4.66 -0.45
CA VAL A 24 2.65 5.52 -1.49
C VAL A 24 4.00 4.92 -1.89
N THR A 25 4.13 4.50 -3.14
CA THR A 25 5.33 3.81 -3.65
C THR A 25 5.68 4.29 -5.05
N TYR A 26 6.79 3.79 -5.60
CA TYR A 26 7.29 4.17 -6.93
C TYR A 26 6.98 3.15 -8.02
N ALA A 27 6.48 1.96 -7.66
CA ALA A 27 6.21 0.90 -8.61
C ALA A 27 4.93 0.14 -8.25
N GLU A 28 4.15 -0.32 -9.23
CA GLU A 28 2.97 -1.15 -8.96
C GLU A 28 3.36 -2.61 -8.65
N ASN A 29 4.52 -3.08 -9.11
CA ASN A 29 4.97 -4.48 -9.01
C ASN A 29 3.93 -5.50 -9.53
N GLY A 30 3.07 -5.08 -10.47
CA GLY A 30 2.00 -5.91 -11.02
C GLY A 30 0.79 -6.10 -10.12
N SER A 31 0.71 -5.42 -8.96
CA SER A 31 -0.43 -5.48 -8.06
C SER A 31 -1.71 -4.97 -8.73
N LYS A 32 -2.80 -5.70 -8.54
CA LYS A 32 -4.12 -5.40 -9.08
C LYS A 32 -5.15 -5.26 -7.97
N LEU A 33 -6.31 -4.72 -8.33
CA LEU A 33 -7.44 -4.67 -7.40
C LEU A 33 -7.89 -6.09 -7.04
N GLY A 34 -7.97 -6.38 -5.75
CA GLY A 34 -8.36 -7.69 -5.22
C GLY A 34 -7.17 -8.52 -4.71
N ASP A 35 -5.94 -8.16 -5.07
CA ASP A 35 -4.75 -8.88 -4.60
C ASP A 35 -4.49 -8.62 -3.11
N GLY A 36 -4.09 -9.68 -2.41
CA GLY A 36 -3.51 -9.56 -1.08
C GLY A 36 -2.04 -9.14 -1.19
N VAL A 37 -1.61 -8.16 -0.39
CA VAL A 37 -0.22 -7.71 -0.34
C VAL A 37 0.20 -7.45 1.11
N VAL A 38 1.49 -7.61 1.38
CA VAL A 38 2.12 -7.12 2.61
C VAL A 38 2.79 -5.80 2.27
N ALA A 39 2.41 -4.73 2.99
CA ALA A 39 3.00 -3.41 2.84
C ALA A 39 3.69 -2.96 4.13
N SER A 40 4.86 -2.36 3.99
CA SER A 40 5.64 -1.79 5.09
C SER A 40 6.29 -0.49 4.66
N GLY A 41 6.45 0.47 5.57
CA GLY A 41 6.99 1.79 5.23
C GLY A 41 6.96 2.74 6.41
N SER A 42 7.30 4.01 6.17
CA SER A 42 7.19 5.05 7.18
C SER A 42 5.73 5.27 7.54
N TYR A 43 5.39 5.14 8.83
CA TYR A 43 4.02 5.18 9.31
C TYR A 43 3.57 6.60 9.69
N GLU A 44 2.40 6.99 9.21
CA GLU A 44 1.68 8.19 9.66
C GLU A 44 0.20 7.87 9.87
N ARG A 45 -0.35 8.23 11.03
CA ARG A 45 -1.79 8.16 11.28
C ARG A 45 -2.44 9.49 10.91
N VAL A 46 -3.12 9.54 9.76
CA VAL A 46 -3.77 10.75 9.25
C VAL A 46 -5.21 10.92 9.73
N GLY A 47 -5.79 9.89 10.37
CA GLY A 47 -7.12 9.94 10.96
C GLY A 47 -7.44 8.73 11.84
N PRO A 48 -8.65 8.65 12.41
CA PRO A 48 -9.02 7.56 13.31
C PRO A 48 -8.92 6.17 12.63
N ASN A 49 -9.33 6.08 11.37
CA ASN A 49 -9.34 4.84 10.56
C ASN A 49 -8.52 4.97 9.27
N HIS A 50 -7.58 5.90 9.21
CA HIS A 50 -6.73 6.13 8.03
C HIS A 50 -5.27 6.16 8.43
N VAL A 51 -4.48 5.30 7.78
CA VAL A 51 -3.03 5.21 7.92
C VAL A 51 -2.40 5.48 6.57
N LYS A 52 -1.28 6.21 6.55
CA LYS A 52 -0.45 6.40 5.38
C LYS A 52 0.91 5.73 5.62
N LEU A 53 1.38 4.98 4.64
CA LEU A 53 2.73 4.44 4.56
C LEU A 53 3.45 5.15 3.40
N ASP A 54 4.40 6.03 3.70
CA ASP A 54 5.04 6.89 2.68
C ASP A 54 6.52 7.21 3.02
N PRO A 55 7.50 6.69 2.24
CA PRO A 55 7.32 5.71 1.18
C PRO A 55 6.97 4.32 1.76
N CYS A 56 6.32 3.49 0.95
CA CYS A 56 6.08 2.08 1.25
C CYS A 56 6.74 1.13 0.24
N LEU A 57 7.09 -0.04 0.74
CA LEU A 57 7.41 -1.24 -0.03
C LEU A 57 6.28 -2.25 0.14
N HIS A 58 5.82 -2.83 -0.97
CA HIS A 58 4.79 -3.85 -1.00
C HIS A 58 5.26 -5.08 -1.80
N HIS A 59 4.80 -6.24 -1.37
CA HIS A 59 5.06 -7.54 -2.01
C HIS A 59 3.88 -8.49 -1.80
N GLU A 60 3.81 -9.54 -2.61
CA GLU A 60 2.87 -10.64 -2.40
C GLU A 60 3.18 -11.35 -1.07
N PRO A 61 2.19 -11.77 -0.27
CA PRO A 61 2.41 -12.36 1.05
C PRO A 61 3.33 -13.58 1.07
N ASP A 62 3.31 -14.38 0.00
CA ASP A 62 4.09 -15.60 -0.14
C ASP A 62 5.48 -15.36 -0.75
N LYS A 63 5.79 -14.13 -1.18
CA LYS A 63 7.13 -13.76 -1.66
C LYS A 63 7.92 -13.11 -0.54
N GLU A 64 9.18 -13.53 -0.40
CA GLU A 64 10.10 -12.97 0.59
C GLU A 64 10.25 -11.44 0.38
N ARG A 65 10.29 -10.68 1.48
CA ARG A 65 10.38 -9.21 1.45
C ARG A 65 11.61 -8.77 0.63
N PRO A 66 11.44 -7.94 -0.43
CA PRO A 66 12.57 -7.40 -1.17
C PRO A 66 13.53 -6.68 -0.21
N ARG A 67 14.82 -7.05 -0.24
CA ARG A 67 15.88 -6.42 0.57
C ARG A 67 16.36 -5.13 -0.06
#